data_AF-A0A9P9PMK9-F1
#
_entry.id   AF-A0A9P9PMK9-F1
#
_cell.length_a   1.000
_cell.length_b   1.000
_cell.length_c   1.000
_cell.angle_alpha   90.00
_cell.angle_beta   90.00
_cell.angle_gamma   90.00
#
_symmetry.space_group_name_H-M   'P 1'
#
loop_
_entity.id
_entity.type
_entity.pdbx_description
1 polymer ?
#
loop_
_entity_poly.entity_id
_entity_poly.type
_entity_poly.pdbx_seq_one_letter_code
_entity_poly.pdbx_strand_id
1 'polypeptide(L)'
;MVDNATTLAPAIDGTVSGTKLDGVFSMDEYMAKFNAEKAARETATGVPQKPGKASKVVPQPGQGPVAVGARTSKYTVALHEKYQALGLPPPSFDYRGSSDYGWTGTISFPGLDAPELQGIKDEKVYSGKQAVKEALSERALPILNQLVEAGVVKKMDAGTRARSSKYRVALHDKHQKLGLPQPFFEHTGSTEQGWTATISFPGIEAFKAKTLKNTAPTKSKQEATEAVSKVAFELIEDAEREGIFASSAKAKGTAQMQAQEKKEPGPNYTGQLLEFQRAVSGAQPTYHDYQVGGTLFACQVSIDSSDSTPPQLFGSLDSHFTSKKAAHQEAARHAVEHFKAIGTWPTDSLDAGGIKKRKKGAATEALTSASTTPSLSGSYPQQVQSLAHTLSLGTPEWRFSPNPLDRDFHTVACYFAGGGQHAGPIGEVRNVFGKKKAKEECARLTLDYLKEVRAARTRFAEEILRDVGGSGQVVSAAVGREVEGEKEVVEARIGKGGVSDEEMDVDVDDDVEFEDAVESLDTAGT
;
A
#
# COMPACT_ATOMS: atom_id res chain seq x y z
N MET A 1 -3.40 98.81 -24.76
CA MET A 1 -2.05 98.94 -25.36
C MET A 1 -1.10 98.10 -24.52
N VAL A 2 -0.70 96.95 -25.04
CA VAL A 2 0.67 96.41 -25.18
C VAL A 2 0.54 94.89 -25.38
N ASP A 3 0.42 94.53 -26.66
CA ASP A 3 1.03 93.46 -27.43
C ASP A 3 1.16 91.99 -26.96
N ASN A 4 0.73 91.15 -27.90
CA ASN A 4 0.90 89.71 -28.08
C ASN A 4 2.36 89.23 -27.95
N ALA A 5 2.54 88.02 -27.37
CA ALA A 5 3.62 87.12 -27.75
C ALA A 5 3.23 85.65 -27.53
N THR A 6 2.90 84.99 -28.64
CA THR A 6 2.88 83.54 -28.85
C THR A 6 4.29 82.97 -28.65
N THR A 7 4.46 81.92 -27.85
CA THR A 7 5.71 81.13 -27.83
C THR A 7 5.40 79.64 -27.90
N LEU A 8 5.88 79.04 -28.99
CA LEU A 8 5.88 77.62 -29.32
C LEU A 8 6.77 76.83 -28.33
N ALA A 9 6.28 75.70 -27.85
CA ALA A 9 7.08 74.69 -27.17
C ALA A 9 7.65 73.70 -28.22
N PRO A 10 8.95 73.34 -28.15
CA PRO A 10 9.54 72.31 -28.99
C PRO A 10 9.30 70.90 -28.43
N ALA A 11 8.98 69.96 -29.32
CA ALA A 11 9.02 68.53 -29.06
C ALA A 11 10.49 68.07 -28.91
N ILE A 12 10.79 67.37 -27.82
CA ILE A 12 12.11 66.79 -27.56
C ILE A 12 11.95 65.28 -27.71
N ASP A 13 12.48 64.76 -28.82
CA ASP A 13 12.60 63.34 -29.11
C ASP A 13 13.89 62.81 -28.46
N GLY A 14 13.75 62.07 -27.37
CA GLY A 14 14.84 61.57 -26.53
C GLY A 14 15.14 60.10 -26.80
N THR A 15 15.74 59.78 -27.94
CA THR A 15 16.30 58.44 -28.19
C THR A 15 17.66 58.32 -27.48
N VAL A 16 17.67 57.79 -26.26
CA VAL A 16 18.89 57.51 -25.50
C VAL A 16 19.49 56.19 -26.02
N SER A 17 20.55 56.30 -26.82
CA SER A 17 21.40 55.18 -27.21
C SER A 17 22.27 54.74 -26.04
N GLY A 18 21.75 53.80 -25.24
CA GLY A 18 22.50 53.12 -24.19
C GLY A 18 23.64 52.30 -24.80
N THR A 19 24.87 52.59 -24.38
CA THR A 19 26.08 51.81 -24.66
C THR A 19 25.88 50.36 -24.20
N LYS A 20 25.95 49.40 -25.12
CA LYS A 20 25.91 47.95 -24.82
C LYS A 20 27.08 47.59 -23.90
N LEU A 21 26.77 47.09 -22.70
CA LEU A 21 27.73 46.44 -21.82
C LEU A 21 28.07 45.07 -22.42
N ASP A 22 29.35 44.85 -22.68
CA ASP A 22 29.86 43.61 -23.24
C ASP A 22 29.64 42.47 -22.23
N GLY A 23 28.98 41.39 -22.66
CA GLY A 23 28.66 40.23 -21.82
C GLY A 23 27.23 40.11 -21.28
N VAL A 24 26.34 41.07 -21.55
CA VAL A 24 24.90 40.94 -21.22
C VAL A 24 24.10 40.66 -22.49
N PHE A 25 23.80 39.38 -22.73
CA PHE A 25 22.91 38.98 -23.83
C PHE A 25 21.48 39.43 -23.52
N SER A 26 20.79 40.00 -24.51
CA SER A 26 19.36 40.21 -24.37
C SER A 26 18.66 38.85 -24.28
N MET A 27 17.51 38.80 -23.61
CA MET A 27 16.73 37.58 -23.46
C MET A 27 16.40 36.94 -24.83
N ASP A 28 16.17 37.76 -25.85
CA ASP A 28 15.91 37.31 -27.21
C ASP A 28 17.15 36.68 -27.87
N GLU A 29 18.35 37.24 -27.62
CA GLU A 29 19.62 36.68 -28.09
C GLU A 29 19.91 35.32 -27.42
N TYR A 30 19.57 35.19 -26.14
CA TYR A 30 19.70 33.93 -25.40
C TYR A 30 18.74 32.86 -25.92
N MET A 31 17.48 33.20 -26.17
CA MET A 31 16.48 32.27 -26.71
C MET A 31 16.82 31.85 -28.14
N ALA A 32 17.34 32.75 -28.97
CA ALA A 32 17.80 32.43 -30.32
C ALA A 32 18.97 31.44 -30.31
N LYS A 33 19.96 31.66 -29.42
CA LYS A 33 21.11 30.76 -29.28
C LYS A 33 20.71 29.38 -28.78
N PHE A 34 19.80 29.30 -27.81
CA PHE A 34 19.32 28.04 -27.25
C PHE A 34 18.50 27.22 -28.27
N ASN A 35 17.67 27.90 -29.07
CA ASN A 35 16.90 27.23 -30.13
C ASN A 35 17.81 26.74 -31.27
N ALA A 36 18.84 27.50 -31.63
CA ALA A 36 19.83 27.08 -32.63
C ALA A 36 20.63 25.85 -32.16
N GLU A 37 21.02 25.81 -30.89
CA GLU A 37 21.74 24.68 -30.29
C GLU A 37 20.86 23.42 -30.21
N LYS A 38 19.57 23.57 -29.89
CA LYS A 38 18.61 22.47 -29.90
C LYS A 38 18.39 21.91 -31.31
N ALA A 39 18.24 22.78 -32.31
CA ALA A 39 18.10 22.37 -33.71
C ALA A 39 19.33 21.64 -34.24
N ALA A 40 20.54 22.08 -33.86
CA ALA A 40 21.79 21.41 -34.21
C ALA A 40 21.95 20.03 -33.54
N ARG A 41 21.40 19.85 -32.34
CA ARG A 41 21.45 18.57 -31.62
C ARG A 41 20.45 17.55 -32.18
N GLU A 42 19.31 18.02 -32.67
CA GLU A 42 18.31 17.18 -33.34
C GLU A 42 18.78 16.70 -34.72
N THR A 43 19.58 17.48 -35.45
CA THR A 43 20.18 17.03 -36.72
C THR A 43 21.35 16.06 -36.55
N ALA A 44 22.05 16.09 -35.40
CA ALA A 44 23.20 15.21 -35.14
C ALA A 44 22.84 13.80 -34.65
N THR A 45 21.58 13.53 -34.28
CA THR A 45 21.15 12.23 -33.72
C THR A 45 20.18 11.49 -34.62
N GLY A 46 20.63 11.14 -35.83
CA GLY A 46 19.93 10.21 -36.72
C GLY A 46 20.01 8.77 -36.22
N VAL A 47 19.00 8.31 -35.46
CA VAL A 47 18.75 6.90 -35.13
C VAL A 47 17.37 6.50 -35.70
N PRO A 48 17.25 5.38 -36.43
CA PRO A 48 16.01 5.01 -37.13
C PRO A 48 14.87 4.67 -36.17
N GLN A 49 13.68 5.23 -36.45
CA GLN A 49 12.45 5.04 -35.69
C GLN A 49 11.90 3.60 -35.81
N LYS A 50 11.59 2.99 -34.67
CA LYS A 50 10.74 1.79 -34.55
C LYS A 50 9.27 2.21 -34.29
N PRO A 51 8.27 1.49 -34.83
CA PRO A 51 6.90 1.96 -34.88
C PRO A 51 6.13 1.82 -33.55
N GLY A 52 5.41 2.89 -33.20
CA GLY A 52 4.09 2.94 -32.57
C GLY A 52 3.78 2.11 -31.32
N LYS A 53 3.79 2.75 -30.14
CA LYS A 53 3.10 2.23 -28.94
C LYS A 53 1.60 2.50 -29.06
N ALA A 54 0.80 1.44 -29.16
CA ALA A 54 -0.65 1.48 -29.02
C ALA A 54 -1.07 1.63 -27.55
N SER A 55 -2.19 2.34 -27.36
CA SER A 55 -2.84 2.66 -26.09
C SER A 55 -3.15 1.44 -25.22
N LYS A 56 -2.83 1.57 -23.93
CA LYS A 56 -3.08 0.56 -22.89
C LYS A 56 -4.56 0.57 -22.48
N VAL A 57 -5.30 -0.44 -22.94
CA VAL A 57 -6.64 -0.81 -22.46
C VAL A 57 -6.51 -1.48 -21.08
N VAL A 58 -7.39 -1.11 -20.17
CA VAL A 58 -7.53 -1.67 -18.81
C VAL A 58 -8.41 -2.93 -18.85
N PRO A 59 -7.98 -4.10 -18.35
CA PRO A 59 -8.87 -5.25 -18.13
C PRO A 59 -9.30 -5.43 -16.67
N GLN A 60 -10.55 -5.86 -16.51
CA GLN A 60 -11.24 -6.31 -15.28
C GLN A 60 -10.82 -7.73 -14.83
N PRO A 61 -11.23 -8.21 -13.63
CA PRO A 61 -10.47 -9.16 -12.81
C PRO A 61 -10.76 -10.64 -13.13
N GLY A 62 -9.69 -11.42 -13.21
CA GLY A 62 -9.73 -12.89 -13.36
C GLY A 62 -8.33 -13.43 -13.62
N GLN A 63 -7.58 -13.69 -12.55
CA GLN A 63 -6.26 -14.35 -12.50
C GLN A 63 -5.24 -13.95 -13.59
N GLY A 64 -4.63 -12.77 -13.39
CA GLY A 64 -3.42 -12.35 -14.12
C GLY A 64 -2.16 -12.43 -13.24
N PRO A 65 -0.96 -12.46 -13.85
CA PRO A 65 0.31 -12.69 -13.18
C PRO A 65 0.59 -11.66 -12.08
N VAL A 66 1.11 -12.15 -10.95
CA VAL A 66 1.51 -11.36 -9.78
C VAL A 66 2.60 -10.37 -10.22
N ALA A 67 2.29 -9.08 -10.18
CA ALA A 67 3.27 -8.03 -10.44
C ALA A 67 4.26 -7.98 -9.26
N VAL A 68 5.44 -8.57 -9.46
CA VAL A 68 6.54 -8.44 -8.51
C VAL A 68 7.14 -7.04 -8.68
N GLY A 69 6.94 -6.19 -7.68
CA GLY A 69 7.36 -4.79 -7.68
C GLY A 69 8.86 -4.62 -7.92
N ALA A 70 9.18 -3.74 -8.87
CA ALA A 70 10.41 -3.00 -9.11
C ALA A 70 11.74 -3.62 -8.60
N ARG A 71 12.55 -4.06 -9.57
CA ARG A 71 13.93 -4.61 -9.49
C ARG A 71 14.07 -6.13 -9.36
N THR A 72 13.09 -6.91 -9.80
CA THR A 72 13.35 -8.33 -10.09
C THR A 72 14.26 -8.44 -11.31
N SER A 73 15.38 -9.12 -11.15
CA SER A 73 16.35 -9.36 -12.22
C SER A 73 15.78 -10.25 -13.33
N LYS A 74 16.32 -10.11 -14.54
CA LYS A 74 15.89 -10.83 -15.75
C LYS A 74 15.81 -12.34 -15.53
N TYR A 75 16.78 -12.92 -14.84
CA TYR A 75 16.86 -14.37 -14.61
C TYR A 75 15.87 -14.88 -13.57
N THR A 76 15.61 -14.12 -12.50
CA THR A 76 14.64 -14.55 -11.49
C THR A 76 13.21 -14.54 -12.03
N VAL A 77 12.88 -13.55 -12.87
CA VAL A 77 11.60 -13.50 -13.59
C VAL A 77 11.50 -14.67 -14.56
N ALA A 78 12.51 -14.89 -15.41
CA ALA A 78 12.51 -15.99 -16.36
C ALA A 78 12.41 -17.36 -15.68
N LEU A 79 13.07 -17.55 -14.54
CA LEU A 79 12.96 -18.76 -13.74
C LEU A 79 11.53 -18.93 -13.21
N HIS A 80 10.95 -17.93 -12.57
CA HIS A 80 9.57 -17.99 -12.07
C HIS A 80 8.55 -18.23 -13.19
N GLU A 81 8.70 -17.55 -14.33
CA GLU A 81 7.86 -17.77 -15.51
C GLU A 81 7.99 -19.19 -16.04
N LYS A 82 9.18 -19.78 -16.02
CA LYS A 82 9.38 -21.17 -16.43
C LYS A 82 8.75 -22.15 -15.45
N TYR A 83 8.95 -21.97 -14.14
CA TYR A 83 8.30 -22.77 -13.09
C TYR A 83 6.79 -22.68 -13.18
N GLN A 84 6.29 -21.46 -13.40
CA GLN A 84 4.90 -21.23 -13.71
C GLN A 84 4.58 -22.02 -14.97
N ALA A 85 5.14 -21.81 -16.15
CA ALA A 85 4.79 -22.56 -17.36
C ALA A 85 4.78 -24.11 -17.19
N LEU A 86 5.64 -24.65 -16.32
CA LEU A 86 5.72 -26.08 -16.00
C LEU A 86 4.68 -26.59 -15.00
N GLY A 87 3.95 -25.71 -14.31
CA GLY A 87 2.99 -26.09 -13.28
C GLY A 87 3.63 -26.47 -11.95
N LEU A 88 4.91 -26.13 -11.74
CA LEU A 88 5.67 -26.49 -10.56
C LEU A 88 5.48 -25.46 -9.43
N PRO A 89 5.63 -25.88 -8.15
CA PRO A 89 5.70 -24.95 -7.02
C PRO A 89 6.84 -23.93 -7.19
N PRO A 90 6.72 -22.72 -6.62
CA PRO A 90 7.79 -21.73 -6.73
C PRO A 90 9.09 -22.22 -6.07
N PRO A 91 10.27 -21.88 -6.62
CA PRO A 91 11.56 -22.27 -6.05
C PRO A 91 11.79 -21.59 -4.69
N SER A 92 12.42 -22.31 -3.75
CA SER A 92 12.84 -21.76 -2.46
C SER A 92 14.32 -21.38 -2.50
N PHE A 93 14.64 -20.24 -1.88
CA PHE A 93 16.00 -19.70 -1.80
C PHE A 93 16.42 -19.59 -0.35
N ASP A 94 17.48 -20.29 0.01
CA ASP A 94 18.10 -20.24 1.33
C ASP A 94 19.37 -19.42 1.27
N TYR A 95 19.41 -18.30 2.00
CA TYR A 95 20.56 -17.41 2.03
C TYR A 95 21.38 -17.64 3.30
N ARG A 96 22.70 -17.63 3.17
CA ARG A 96 23.65 -17.62 4.30
C ARG A 96 24.61 -16.44 4.15
N GLY A 97 25.11 -15.92 5.27
CA GLY A 97 26.04 -14.80 5.29
C GLY A 97 25.47 -13.55 5.96
N SER A 98 26.17 -12.43 5.79
CA SER A 98 25.85 -11.16 6.45
C SER A 98 26.30 -9.97 5.58
N SER A 99 26.01 -8.74 6.01
CA SER A 99 26.50 -7.54 5.32
C SER A 99 28.02 -7.46 5.25
N ASP A 100 28.70 -7.99 6.27
CA ASP A 100 30.13 -7.75 6.49
C ASP A 100 30.98 -8.81 5.76
N TYR A 101 30.47 -10.04 5.71
CA TYR A 101 31.13 -11.18 5.05
C TYR A 101 30.54 -11.50 3.67
N GLY A 102 29.58 -10.70 3.22
CA GLY A 102 28.77 -10.96 2.03
C GLY A 102 27.80 -12.12 2.17
N TRP A 103 27.03 -12.34 1.11
CA TRP A 103 25.93 -13.29 1.04
C TRP A 103 26.26 -14.42 0.07
N THR A 104 25.96 -15.64 0.46
CA THR A 104 25.90 -16.83 -0.38
C THR A 104 24.49 -17.42 -0.29
N GLY A 105 24.15 -18.37 -1.16
CA GLY A 105 22.84 -18.99 -1.11
C GLY A 105 22.78 -20.33 -1.81
N THR A 106 21.71 -21.04 -1.51
CA THR A 106 21.34 -22.31 -2.11
C THR A 106 19.92 -22.18 -2.65
N ILE A 107 19.65 -22.73 -3.83
CA ILE A 107 18.30 -22.83 -4.38
C ILE A 107 17.85 -24.29 -4.36
N SER A 108 16.60 -24.52 -3.93
CA SER A 108 15.97 -25.84 -3.93
C SER A 108 14.60 -25.76 -4.61
N PHE A 109 14.16 -26.90 -5.15
CA PHE A 109 12.96 -26.97 -5.99
C PHE A 109 11.98 -28.00 -5.43
N PRO A 110 11.05 -27.58 -4.56
CA PRO A 110 10.09 -28.49 -3.97
C PRO A 110 9.26 -29.22 -5.04
N GLY A 111 9.11 -30.53 -4.90
CA GLY A 111 8.28 -31.36 -5.78
C GLY A 111 8.96 -31.81 -7.08
N LEU A 112 10.28 -31.66 -7.21
CA LEU A 112 11.05 -32.15 -8.35
C LEU A 112 12.10 -33.18 -7.91
N ASP A 113 11.89 -34.45 -8.29
CA ASP A 113 12.84 -35.56 -8.07
C ASP A 113 13.99 -35.53 -9.09
N ALA A 114 14.67 -34.39 -9.18
CA ALA A 114 15.86 -34.23 -10.00
C ALA A 114 17.04 -33.86 -9.08
N PRO A 115 17.94 -34.80 -8.74
CA PRO A 115 19.04 -34.55 -7.80
C PRO A 115 19.97 -33.44 -8.28
N GLU A 116 20.08 -33.22 -9.59
CA GLU A 116 20.89 -32.16 -10.21
C GLU A 116 20.38 -30.75 -9.93
N LEU A 117 19.08 -30.59 -9.65
CA LEU A 117 18.49 -29.30 -9.32
C LEU A 117 18.46 -29.05 -7.80
N GLN A 118 18.51 -30.09 -6.97
CA GLN A 118 18.46 -29.91 -5.53
C GLN A 118 19.79 -29.42 -4.98
N GLY A 119 19.77 -28.25 -4.33
CA GLY A 119 20.92 -27.75 -3.59
C GLY A 119 21.97 -27.09 -4.47
N ILE A 120 21.60 -26.46 -5.58
CA ILE A 120 22.54 -25.66 -6.37
C ILE A 120 23.06 -24.51 -5.50
N LYS A 121 24.38 -24.50 -5.27
CA LYS A 121 25.07 -23.47 -4.50
C LYS A 121 25.87 -22.57 -5.43
N ASP A 122 25.95 -21.29 -5.08
CA ASP A 122 26.98 -20.42 -5.63
C ASP A 122 28.04 -20.16 -4.56
N GLU A 123 29.28 -20.52 -4.87
CA GLU A 123 30.43 -20.33 -3.99
C GLU A 123 30.89 -18.87 -3.96
N LYS A 124 30.46 -18.06 -4.94
CA LYS A 124 30.76 -16.64 -4.97
C LYS A 124 30.03 -15.93 -3.84
N VAL A 125 30.77 -15.06 -3.17
CA VAL A 125 30.24 -14.18 -2.13
C VAL A 125 29.76 -12.89 -2.80
N TYR A 126 28.51 -12.51 -2.53
CA TYR A 126 27.88 -11.33 -3.13
C TYR A 126 27.62 -10.24 -2.09
N SER A 127 27.57 -8.98 -2.54
CA SER A 127 27.31 -7.83 -1.65
C SER A 127 25.86 -7.77 -1.12
N GLY A 128 24.92 -8.53 -1.69
CA GLY A 128 23.53 -8.53 -1.25
C GLY A 128 22.72 -9.76 -1.67
N LYS A 129 21.66 -10.08 -0.90
CA LYS A 129 20.76 -11.21 -1.15
C LYS A 129 20.16 -11.21 -2.56
N GLN A 130 19.87 -10.03 -3.12
CA GLN A 130 19.31 -9.91 -4.47
C GLN A 130 20.29 -10.39 -5.54
N ALA A 131 21.59 -10.07 -5.40
CA ALA A 131 22.62 -10.52 -6.33
C ALA A 131 22.83 -12.04 -6.24
N VAL A 132 22.79 -12.61 -5.02
CA VAL A 132 22.78 -14.07 -4.82
C VAL A 132 21.59 -14.71 -5.53
N LYS A 133 20.39 -14.15 -5.35
CA LYS A 133 19.15 -14.66 -5.98
C LYS A 133 19.27 -14.66 -7.50
N GLU A 134 19.81 -13.60 -8.07
CA GLU A 134 20.04 -13.46 -9.50
C GLU A 134 21.04 -14.49 -10.02
N ALA A 135 22.21 -14.62 -9.38
CA ALA A 135 23.24 -15.58 -9.77
C ALA A 135 22.76 -17.04 -9.67
N LEU A 136 22.06 -17.39 -8.59
CA LEU A 136 21.42 -18.70 -8.45
C LEU A 136 20.36 -18.93 -9.54
N SER A 137 19.56 -17.91 -9.85
CA SER A 137 18.56 -18.02 -10.91
C SER A 137 19.21 -18.19 -12.29
N GLU A 138 20.31 -17.50 -12.55
CA GLU A 138 21.10 -17.61 -13.78
C GLU A 138 21.70 -19.02 -13.95
N ARG A 139 22.18 -19.65 -12.87
CA ARG A 139 22.68 -21.03 -12.89
C ARG A 139 21.58 -22.08 -12.99
N ALA A 140 20.46 -21.88 -12.29
CA ALA A 140 19.35 -22.83 -12.28
C ALA A 140 18.60 -22.92 -13.62
N LEU A 141 18.44 -21.79 -14.31
CA LEU A 141 17.64 -21.72 -15.54
C LEU A 141 18.12 -22.66 -16.68
N PRO A 142 19.43 -22.76 -17.02
CA PRO A 142 19.89 -23.69 -18.05
C PRO A 142 19.73 -25.16 -17.63
N ILE A 143 19.96 -25.50 -16.36
CA ILE A 143 19.78 -26.87 -15.85
C ILE A 143 18.31 -27.28 -15.97
N LEU A 144 17.38 -26.38 -15.57
CA LEU A 144 15.96 -26.62 -15.75
C LEU A 144 15.57 -26.78 -17.22
N ASN A 145 16.13 -25.98 -18.12
CA ASN A 145 15.87 -26.12 -19.56
C ASN A 145 16.37 -27.48 -20.09
N GLN A 146 17.57 -27.91 -19.70
CA GLN A 146 18.13 -29.22 -20.08
C GLN A 146 17.27 -30.38 -19.56
N LEU A 147 16.78 -30.30 -18.33
CA LEU A 147 15.91 -31.35 -17.77
C LEU A 147 14.53 -31.39 -18.42
N VAL A 148 14.02 -30.24 -18.89
CA VAL A 148 12.80 -30.19 -19.70
C VAL A 148 13.03 -30.79 -21.08
N GLU A 149 14.18 -30.51 -21.72
CA GLU A 149 14.56 -31.06 -23.02
C GLU A 149 14.83 -32.57 -22.97
N ALA A 150 15.48 -33.06 -21.91
CA ALA A 150 15.70 -34.48 -21.63
C ALA A 150 14.40 -35.23 -21.28
N GLY A 151 13.27 -34.52 -21.10
CA GLY A 151 11.99 -35.11 -20.74
C GLY A 151 11.89 -35.59 -19.29
N VAL A 152 12.88 -35.29 -18.46
CA VAL A 152 12.87 -35.57 -17.02
C VAL A 152 11.80 -34.72 -16.35
N VAL A 153 11.71 -33.45 -16.70
CA VAL A 153 10.66 -32.54 -16.24
C VAL A 153 9.59 -32.40 -17.32
N LYS A 154 8.50 -33.16 -17.16
CA LYS A 154 7.36 -33.06 -18.09
C LYS A 154 6.66 -31.72 -17.87
N LYS A 155 6.47 -30.95 -18.94
CA LYS A 155 5.54 -29.81 -18.94
C LYS A 155 4.19 -30.34 -18.48
N MET A 156 3.64 -29.81 -17.38
CA MET A 156 2.23 -30.06 -17.10
C MET A 156 1.44 -29.56 -18.30
N ASP A 157 0.72 -30.46 -18.96
CA ASP A 157 -0.21 -30.09 -20.00
C ASP A 157 -1.14 -29.01 -19.44
N ALA A 158 -1.44 -27.96 -20.22
CA ALA A 158 -2.38 -26.92 -19.82
C ALA A 158 -3.72 -27.51 -19.35
N GLY A 159 -4.13 -28.67 -19.90
CA GLY A 159 -5.29 -29.42 -19.44
C GLY A 159 -5.17 -30.01 -18.03
N THR A 160 -3.95 -30.24 -17.53
CA THR A 160 -3.68 -30.66 -16.15
C THR A 160 -3.61 -29.48 -15.19
N ARG A 161 -3.23 -28.30 -15.68
CA ARG A 161 -3.14 -27.09 -14.87
C ARG A 161 -4.47 -26.38 -14.67
N ALA A 162 -5.33 -26.42 -15.68
CA ALA A 162 -6.70 -25.91 -15.60
C ALA A 162 -7.67 -26.91 -14.94
N ARG A 163 -7.17 -28.02 -14.37
CA ARG A 163 -7.95 -28.96 -13.55
C ARG A 163 -8.34 -28.37 -12.18
N SER A 164 -8.63 -27.08 -12.08
CA SER A 164 -9.73 -26.67 -11.21
C SER A 164 -10.98 -27.35 -11.80
N SER A 165 -11.20 -28.56 -11.30
CA SER A 165 -12.29 -29.49 -11.54
C SER A 165 -13.45 -28.87 -12.33
N LYS A 166 -13.44 -29.08 -13.66
CA LYS A 166 -14.45 -28.57 -14.61
C LYS A 166 -15.85 -28.90 -14.09
N TYR A 167 -16.01 -30.11 -13.55
CA TYR A 167 -17.28 -30.57 -13.02
C TYR A 167 -17.59 -29.95 -11.66
N ARG A 168 -16.61 -29.67 -10.79
CA ARG A 168 -16.88 -28.95 -9.53
C ARG A 168 -17.39 -27.53 -9.77
N VAL A 169 -16.79 -26.79 -10.72
CA VAL A 169 -17.26 -25.44 -11.07
C VAL A 169 -18.65 -25.53 -11.68
N ALA A 170 -18.86 -26.43 -12.64
CA ALA A 170 -20.18 -26.65 -13.24
C ALA A 170 -21.23 -27.06 -12.19
N LEU A 171 -20.86 -27.90 -11.22
CA LEU A 171 -21.71 -28.31 -10.11
C LEU A 171 -22.08 -27.12 -9.22
N HIS A 172 -21.11 -26.30 -8.83
CA HIS A 172 -21.34 -25.09 -8.05
C HIS A 172 -22.30 -24.12 -8.78
N ASP A 173 -22.05 -23.87 -10.06
CA ASP A 173 -22.88 -22.98 -10.89
C ASP A 173 -24.30 -23.54 -11.06
N LYS A 174 -24.45 -24.86 -11.19
CA LYS A 174 -25.75 -25.53 -11.27
C LYS A 174 -26.53 -25.39 -9.97
N HIS A 175 -25.90 -25.59 -8.81
CA HIS A 175 -26.54 -25.39 -7.51
C HIS A 175 -26.99 -23.93 -7.34
N GLN A 176 -26.13 -22.98 -7.69
CA GLN A 176 -26.45 -21.57 -7.62
C GLN A 176 -27.62 -21.20 -8.55
N LYS A 177 -27.67 -21.76 -9.76
CA LYS A 177 -28.76 -21.54 -10.73
C LYS A 177 -30.09 -22.15 -10.25
N LEU A 178 -30.05 -23.31 -9.62
CA LEU A 178 -31.24 -24.01 -9.12
C LEU A 178 -31.67 -23.52 -7.71
N GLY A 179 -30.87 -22.68 -7.06
CA GLY A 179 -31.11 -22.24 -5.69
C GLY A 179 -30.91 -23.34 -4.65
N LEU A 180 -30.08 -24.33 -4.97
CA LEU A 180 -29.76 -25.45 -4.08
C LEU A 180 -28.61 -25.06 -3.13
N PRO A 181 -28.62 -25.53 -1.89
CA PRO A 181 -27.49 -25.34 -0.97
C PRO A 181 -26.24 -26.03 -1.50
N GLN A 182 -25.06 -25.47 -1.19
CA GLN A 182 -23.79 -26.00 -1.69
C GLN A 182 -23.52 -27.42 -1.18
N PRO A 183 -23.01 -28.32 -2.03
CA PRO A 183 -22.70 -29.69 -1.64
C PRO A 183 -21.46 -29.73 -0.73
N PHE A 184 -21.45 -30.68 0.21
CA PHE A 184 -20.33 -30.91 1.10
C PHE A 184 -19.47 -32.07 0.60
N PHE A 185 -18.15 -31.93 0.70
CA PHE A 185 -17.19 -32.95 0.27
C PHE A 185 -16.43 -33.48 1.48
N GLU A 186 -16.49 -34.80 1.67
CA GLU A 186 -15.71 -35.52 2.67
C GLU A 186 -14.67 -36.39 1.95
N HIS A 187 -13.44 -36.38 2.44
CA HIS A 187 -12.34 -37.11 1.83
C HIS A 187 -11.80 -38.15 2.79
N THR A 188 -11.66 -39.38 2.29
CA THR A 188 -11.10 -40.50 3.04
C THR A 188 -9.99 -41.14 2.23
N GLY A 189 -8.86 -41.43 2.87
CA GLY A 189 -7.73 -42.11 2.22
C GLY A 189 -6.37 -41.54 2.60
N SER A 190 -5.34 -42.09 1.96
CA SER A 190 -3.93 -41.76 2.17
C SER A 190 -3.19 -41.82 0.83
N THR A 191 -1.98 -41.26 0.79
CA THR A 191 -1.09 -41.30 -0.39
C THR A 191 -0.83 -42.72 -0.89
N GLU A 192 -0.76 -43.71 0.01
CA GLU A 192 -0.49 -45.10 -0.34
C GLU A 192 -1.74 -45.88 -0.77
N GLN A 193 -2.87 -45.64 -0.11
CA GLN A 193 -4.13 -46.36 -0.34
C GLN A 193 -5.01 -45.70 -1.40
N GLY A 194 -4.62 -44.51 -1.86
CA GLY A 194 -5.43 -43.66 -2.72
C GLY A 194 -6.45 -42.84 -1.95
N TRP A 195 -7.01 -41.85 -2.63
CA TRP A 195 -8.01 -40.92 -2.12
C TRP A 195 -9.39 -41.26 -2.68
N THR A 196 -10.36 -41.33 -1.78
CA THR A 196 -11.78 -41.42 -2.10
C THR A 196 -12.47 -40.15 -1.61
N ALA A 197 -13.47 -39.70 -2.36
CA ALA A 197 -14.27 -38.53 -2.02
C ALA A 197 -15.74 -38.93 -1.99
N THR A 198 -16.42 -38.42 -0.98
CA THR A 198 -17.85 -38.58 -0.75
C THR A 198 -18.48 -37.20 -0.84
N ILE A 199 -19.58 -37.06 -1.57
CA ILE A 199 -20.33 -35.81 -1.66
C ILE A 199 -21.74 -35.98 -1.10
N SER A 200 -22.17 -35.02 -0.29
CA SER A 200 -23.51 -34.97 0.30
C SER A 200 -24.22 -33.67 -0.08
N PHE A 201 -25.53 -33.79 -0.32
CA PHE A 201 -26.39 -32.68 -0.74
C PHE A 201 -27.36 -32.33 0.40
N PRO A 202 -27.01 -31.37 1.28
CA PRO A 202 -27.93 -30.95 2.32
C PRO A 202 -29.22 -30.36 1.70
N GLY A 203 -30.36 -30.49 2.37
CA GLY A 203 -31.59 -29.79 1.98
C GLY A 203 -32.36 -30.32 0.75
N ILE A 204 -31.88 -31.36 0.07
CA ILE A 204 -32.59 -31.97 -1.07
C ILE A 204 -33.06 -33.37 -0.67
N GLU A 205 -34.35 -33.53 -0.36
CA GLU A 205 -34.91 -34.81 0.11
C GLU A 205 -34.66 -35.96 -0.88
N ALA A 206 -34.77 -35.68 -2.19
CA ALA A 206 -34.49 -36.64 -3.26
C ALA A 206 -33.04 -37.18 -3.24
N PHE A 207 -32.10 -36.44 -2.66
CA PHE A 207 -30.68 -36.81 -2.57
C PHE A 207 -30.20 -37.10 -1.15
N LYS A 208 -31.01 -36.85 -0.12
CA LYS A 208 -30.63 -37.07 1.28
C LYS A 208 -30.21 -38.53 1.57
N ALA A 209 -30.79 -39.49 0.84
CA ALA A 209 -30.43 -40.90 0.95
C ALA A 209 -29.28 -41.34 0.01
N LYS A 210 -28.91 -40.51 -0.98
CA LYS A 210 -27.90 -40.84 -1.99
C LYS A 210 -26.60 -40.11 -1.68
N THR A 211 -25.83 -40.68 -0.76
CA THR A 211 -24.43 -40.29 -0.57
C THR A 211 -23.62 -40.84 -1.74
N LEU A 212 -23.08 -39.97 -2.59
CA LEU A 212 -22.29 -40.40 -3.74
C LEU A 212 -20.83 -40.54 -3.33
N LYS A 213 -20.27 -41.73 -3.55
CA LYS A 213 -18.84 -42.02 -3.36
C LYS A 213 -18.21 -42.33 -4.71
N ASN A 214 -16.95 -41.95 -4.90
CA ASN A 214 -16.24 -42.39 -6.09
C ASN A 214 -16.03 -43.93 -6.06
N THR A 215 -16.05 -44.57 -7.22
CA THR A 215 -16.06 -46.04 -7.32
C THR A 215 -14.68 -46.66 -7.10
N ALA A 216 -13.60 -45.89 -7.29
CA ALA A 216 -12.23 -46.38 -7.20
C ALA A 216 -11.32 -45.33 -6.54
N PRO A 217 -10.43 -45.73 -5.61
CA PRO A 217 -9.42 -44.83 -5.04
C PRO A 217 -8.58 -44.17 -6.15
N THR A 218 -8.40 -42.86 -6.05
CA THR A 218 -7.62 -42.06 -7.01
C THR A 218 -6.27 -41.69 -6.42
N LYS A 219 -5.32 -41.26 -7.26
CA LYS A 219 -3.97 -40.93 -6.80
C LYS A 219 -3.91 -39.62 -6.01
N SER A 220 -4.92 -38.76 -6.13
CA SER A 220 -4.94 -37.46 -5.47
C SER A 220 -6.33 -37.07 -4.97
N LYS A 221 -6.37 -36.32 -3.86
CA LYS A 221 -7.60 -35.74 -3.29
C LYS A 221 -8.39 -34.91 -4.31
N GLN A 222 -7.69 -34.23 -5.22
CA GLN A 222 -8.29 -33.42 -6.28
C GLN A 222 -8.98 -34.27 -7.35
N GLU A 223 -8.36 -35.38 -7.77
CA GLU A 223 -8.98 -36.32 -8.72
C GLU A 223 -10.21 -37.01 -8.11
N ALA A 224 -10.15 -37.39 -6.83
CA ALA A 224 -11.30 -37.94 -6.12
C ALA A 224 -12.49 -36.96 -6.14
N THR A 225 -12.21 -35.68 -5.85
CA THR A 225 -13.20 -34.60 -5.83
C THR A 225 -13.80 -34.37 -7.22
N GLU A 226 -12.99 -34.37 -8.27
CA GLU A 226 -13.47 -34.18 -9.65
C GLU A 226 -14.31 -35.38 -10.12
N ALA A 227 -13.88 -36.60 -9.81
CA ALA A 227 -14.61 -37.82 -10.16
C ALA A 227 -16.00 -37.84 -9.50
N VAL A 228 -16.09 -37.50 -8.21
CA VAL A 228 -17.39 -37.46 -7.52
C VAL A 228 -18.22 -36.25 -7.96
N SER A 229 -17.59 -35.11 -8.27
CA SER A 229 -18.29 -33.92 -8.81
C SER A 229 -18.92 -34.19 -10.17
N LYS A 230 -18.28 -35.01 -11.01
CA LYS A 230 -18.83 -35.41 -12.30
C LYS A 230 -20.13 -36.22 -12.14
N VAL A 231 -20.10 -37.26 -11.30
CA VAL A 231 -21.28 -38.10 -11.05
C VAL A 231 -22.39 -37.29 -10.39
N ALA A 232 -22.04 -36.42 -9.44
CA ALA A 232 -22.95 -35.47 -8.82
C ALA A 232 -23.63 -34.54 -9.83
N PHE A 233 -22.87 -34.01 -10.79
CA PHE A 233 -23.38 -33.11 -11.81
C PHE A 233 -24.37 -33.82 -12.73
N GLU A 234 -24.00 -35.01 -13.25
CA GLU A 234 -24.87 -35.84 -14.08
C GLU A 234 -26.18 -36.20 -13.35
N LEU A 235 -26.10 -36.55 -12.06
CA LEU A 235 -27.29 -36.84 -11.23
C LEU A 235 -28.24 -35.64 -11.12
N ILE A 236 -27.70 -34.41 -10.98
CA ILE A 236 -28.52 -33.20 -10.92
C ILE A 236 -29.13 -32.86 -12.28
N GLU A 237 -28.41 -33.09 -13.38
CA GLU A 237 -28.94 -32.87 -14.73
C GLU A 237 -30.06 -33.85 -15.07
N ASP A 238 -29.94 -35.11 -14.68
CA ASP A 238 -31.00 -36.10 -14.89
C ASP A 238 -32.23 -35.77 -14.01
N ALA A 239 -32.02 -35.37 -12.75
CA ALA A 239 -33.12 -34.92 -11.89
C ALA A 239 -33.79 -33.62 -12.38
N GLU A 240 -33.06 -32.71 -13.01
CA GLU A 240 -33.62 -31.53 -13.69
C GLU A 240 -34.46 -31.97 -14.91
N ARG A 241 -33.99 -32.95 -15.68
CA ARG A 241 -34.72 -33.50 -16.84
C ARG A 241 -35.99 -34.24 -16.43
N GLU A 242 -35.97 -34.93 -15.30
CA GLU A 242 -37.14 -35.58 -14.68
C GLU A 242 -38.12 -34.59 -14.04
N GLY A 243 -37.76 -33.30 -13.99
CA GLY A 243 -38.63 -32.25 -13.43
C GLY A 243 -38.68 -32.25 -11.90
N ILE A 244 -37.77 -32.96 -11.21
CA ILE A 244 -37.65 -32.92 -9.74
C ILE A 244 -37.30 -31.49 -9.30
N PHE A 245 -36.41 -30.85 -10.05
CA PHE A 245 -36.12 -29.42 -9.94
C PHE A 245 -36.92 -28.64 -10.97
N ALA A 246 -38.26 -28.69 -10.85
CA ALA A 246 -39.13 -27.81 -11.65
C ALA A 246 -38.58 -26.39 -11.52
N SER A 247 -38.11 -25.84 -12.65
CA SER A 247 -37.28 -24.64 -12.65
C SER A 247 -37.93 -23.57 -11.79
N SER A 248 -37.33 -23.25 -10.65
CA SER A 248 -37.76 -22.17 -9.76
C SER A 248 -37.47 -20.80 -10.39
N ALA A 249 -37.55 -20.70 -11.72
CA ALA A 249 -37.18 -19.57 -12.57
C ALA A 249 -38.00 -18.29 -12.32
N LYS A 250 -38.90 -18.28 -11.32
CA LYS A 250 -39.55 -17.06 -10.83
C LYS A 250 -39.68 -16.96 -9.31
N ALA A 251 -39.17 -17.92 -8.53
CA ALA A 251 -39.06 -17.73 -7.09
C ALA A 251 -37.70 -17.06 -6.82
N LYS A 252 -37.72 -15.73 -6.68
CA LYS A 252 -36.64 -14.99 -6.01
C LYS A 252 -36.34 -15.75 -4.70
N GLY A 253 -35.19 -16.43 -4.68
CA GLY A 253 -34.88 -17.50 -3.74
C GLY A 253 -35.13 -17.15 -2.27
N THR A 254 -35.81 -18.08 -1.61
CA THR A 254 -35.95 -18.19 -0.16
C THR A 254 -35.53 -19.61 0.23
N ALA A 255 -34.65 -19.68 1.24
CA ALA A 255 -34.04 -20.85 1.90
C ALA A 255 -32.79 -21.41 1.18
N GLN A 256 -31.60 -21.53 1.79
CA GLN A 256 -31.25 -21.47 3.21
C GLN A 256 -29.75 -21.14 3.36
N MET A 257 -29.36 -19.88 3.10
CA MET A 257 -28.37 -19.25 3.97
C MET A 257 -29.15 -18.64 5.13
N GLN A 258 -28.60 -18.69 6.33
CA GLN A 258 -29.12 -17.96 7.49
C GLN A 258 -29.64 -16.60 7.06
N ALA A 259 -30.83 -16.25 7.53
CA ALA A 259 -31.47 -14.97 7.31
C ALA A 259 -30.62 -13.83 7.89
N GLN A 260 -29.52 -13.47 7.21
CA GLN A 260 -29.31 -12.08 6.91
C GLN A 260 -30.41 -11.77 5.89
N GLU A 261 -31.44 -11.06 6.34
CA GLU A 261 -32.35 -10.34 5.45
C GLU A 261 -31.52 -9.84 4.26
N LYS A 262 -32.05 -9.99 3.04
CA LYS A 262 -31.63 -9.12 1.93
C LYS A 262 -32.03 -7.70 2.36
N LYS A 263 -31.30 -7.11 3.31
CA LYS A 263 -31.15 -5.68 3.45
C LYS A 263 -30.75 -5.27 2.05
N GLU A 264 -31.66 -4.58 1.37
CA GLU A 264 -31.36 -3.88 0.13
C GLU A 264 -29.93 -3.38 0.24
N PRO A 265 -29.05 -3.68 -0.74
CA PRO A 265 -27.60 -3.50 -0.59
C PRO A 265 -27.36 -2.16 0.08
N GLY A 266 -27.05 -2.24 1.39
CA GLY A 266 -27.18 -1.08 2.26
C GLY A 266 -26.30 0.02 1.69
N PRO A 267 -26.61 1.30 1.97
CA PRO A 267 -25.84 2.41 1.46
C PRO A 267 -24.35 2.11 1.62
N ASN A 268 -23.61 2.10 0.52
CA ASN A 268 -22.20 1.75 0.53
C ASN A 268 -21.40 2.91 1.15
N TYR A 269 -21.47 3.04 2.48
CA TYR A 269 -20.89 4.16 3.23
C TYR A 269 -19.38 4.27 3.00
N THR A 270 -18.67 3.16 2.86
CA THR A 270 -17.24 3.13 2.50
C THR A 270 -16.99 3.82 1.16
N GLY A 271 -17.80 3.51 0.14
CA GLY A 271 -17.74 4.14 -1.17
C GLY A 271 -18.12 5.62 -1.14
N GLN A 272 -19.22 5.96 -0.44
CA GLN A 272 -19.70 7.34 -0.29
C GLN A 272 -18.65 8.22 0.40
N LEU A 273 -18.04 7.72 1.48
CA LEU A 273 -17.00 8.43 2.22
C LEU A 273 -15.75 8.68 1.35
N LEU A 274 -15.32 7.68 0.60
CA LEU A 274 -14.17 7.80 -0.30
C LEU A 274 -14.44 8.78 -1.44
N GLU A 275 -15.66 8.80 -1.97
CA GLU A 275 -16.07 9.75 -2.99
C GLU A 275 -16.17 11.19 -2.44
N PHE A 276 -16.69 11.35 -1.21
CA PHE A 276 -16.73 12.62 -0.50
C PHE A 276 -15.32 13.18 -0.28
N GLN A 277 -14.40 12.37 0.22
CA GLN A 277 -12.99 12.79 0.40
C GLN A 277 -12.34 13.20 -0.93
N ARG A 278 -12.61 12.46 -2.02
CA ARG A 278 -12.15 12.87 -3.36
C ARG A 278 -12.78 14.17 -3.84
N ALA A 279 -14.06 14.40 -3.56
CA ALA A 279 -14.77 15.62 -3.97
C ALA A 279 -14.27 16.86 -3.22
N VAL A 280 -13.93 16.72 -1.93
CA VAL A 280 -13.37 17.78 -1.09
C VAL A 280 -11.85 17.91 -1.26
N SER A 281 -11.22 17.02 -2.04
CA SER A 281 -9.75 16.93 -2.16
C SER A 281 -9.05 16.70 -0.81
N GLY A 282 -9.74 16.02 0.12
CA GLY A 282 -9.22 15.63 1.42
C GLY A 282 -8.34 14.38 1.35
N ALA A 283 -7.69 14.07 2.48
CA ALA A 283 -6.89 12.86 2.62
C ALA A 283 -7.76 11.60 2.47
N GLN A 284 -7.18 10.52 1.94
CA GLN A 284 -7.91 9.25 1.85
C GLN A 284 -8.16 8.69 3.27
N PRO A 285 -9.37 8.19 3.56
CA PRO A 285 -9.68 7.64 4.88
C PRO A 285 -8.82 6.41 5.15
N THR A 286 -8.22 6.34 6.34
CA THR A 286 -7.40 5.19 6.77
C THR A 286 -8.19 4.35 7.76
N TYR A 287 -8.33 3.05 7.48
CA TYR A 287 -9.08 2.11 8.32
C TYR A 287 -8.12 1.34 9.22
N HIS A 288 -8.41 1.31 10.52
CA HIS A 288 -7.67 0.58 11.55
C HIS A 288 -8.51 -0.61 11.99
N ASP A 289 -8.05 -1.81 11.66
CA ASP A 289 -8.76 -3.07 11.95
C ASP A 289 -8.25 -3.68 13.24
N TYR A 290 -9.18 -4.05 14.11
CA TYR A 290 -8.93 -4.75 15.38
C TYR A 290 -9.67 -6.09 15.36
N GLN A 291 -8.96 -7.16 15.74
CA GLN A 291 -9.57 -8.48 15.90
C GLN A 291 -9.83 -8.72 17.38
N VAL A 292 -11.08 -8.99 17.74
CA VAL A 292 -11.52 -9.22 19.13
C VAL A 292 -12.04 -10.65 19.23
N GLY A 293 -11.55 -11.43 20.19
CA GLY A 293 -12.08 -12.77 20.48
C GLY A 293 -11.98 -13.77 19.33
N GLY A 294 -10.92 -13.70 18.50
CA GLY A 294 -10.62 -14.66 17.42
C GLY A 294 -11.54 -14.58 16.19
N THR A 295 -12.83 -14.29 16.35
CA THR A 295 -13.82 -14.31 15.26
C THR A 295 -14.51 -12.99 15.00
N LEU A 296 -14.33 -11.98 15.87
CA LEU A 296 -14.98 -10.69 15.74
C LEU A 296 -13.97 -9.61 15.30
N PHE A 297 -14.49 -8.61 14.59
CA PHE A 297 -13.73 -7.50 14.05
C PHE A 297 -14.36 -6.18 14.50
N ALA A 298 -13.55 -5.26 14.99
CA ALA A 298 -13.89 -3.86 15.18
C ALA A 298 -13.05 -3.01 14.23
N CYS A 299 -13.57 -1.86 13.80
CA CYS A 299 -12.86 -0.98 12.89
C CYS A 299 -13.07 0.48 13.29
N GLN A 300 -11.99 1.25 13.24
CA GLN A 300 -12.03 2.71 13.34
C GLN A 300 -11.48 3.32 12.06
N VAL A 301 -12.08 4.40 11.58
CA VAL A 301 -11.61 5.16 10.42
C VAL A 301 -11.06 6.50 10.87
N SER A 302 -9.80 6.78 10.57
CA SER A 302 -9.17 8.08 10.80
C SER A 302 -9.25 8.93 9.54
N ILE A 303 -9.74 10.16 9.69
CA ILE A 303 -9.81 11.15 8.61
C ILE A 303 -9.07 12.39 9.06
N ASP A 304 -8.01 12.73 8.32
CA ASP A 304 -7.27 13.97 8.52
C ASP A 304 -8.09 15.13 7.95
N SER A 305 -8.86 15.78 8.81
CA SER A 305 -9.46 17.07 8.48
C SER A 305 -8.41 18.16 8.71
N SER A 306 -8.28 19.10 7.77
CA SER A 306 -7.28 20.18 7.83
C SER A 306 -7.35 21.02 9.10
N ASP A 307 -8.51 21.03 9.75
CA ASP A 307 -8.86 21.97 10.81
C ASP A 307 -8.80 21.32 12.22
N SER A 308 -8.69 19.99 12.31
CA SER A 308 -8.66 19.27 13.59
C SER A 308 -7.34 18.52 13.77
N THR A 309 -6.53 18.96 14.74
CA THR A 309 -5.46 18.15 15.34
C THR A 309 -5.88 17.81 16.76
N PRO A 310 -6.02 16.52 17.15
CA PRO A 310 -5.61 15.27 16.46
C PRO A 310 -6.57 14.78 15.34
N PRO A 311 -6.15 13.79 14.52
CA PRO A 311 -6.99 13.16 13.49
C PRO A 311 -8.31 12.66 14.06
N GLN A 312 -9.41 12.95 13.37
CA GLN A 312 -10.72 12.54 13.87
C GLN A 312 -10.94 11.04 13.58
N LEU A 313 -11.16 10.29 14.66
CA LEU A 313 -11.46 8.86 14.62
C LEU A 313 -12.97 8.64 14.65
N PHE A 314 -13.48 7.86 13.70
CA PHE A 314 -14.89 7.46 13.63
C PHE A 314 -15.01 5.94 13.74
N GLY A 315 -16.11 5.47 14.32
CA GLY A 315 -16.33 4.07 14.67
C GLY A 315 -16.13 3.81 16.16
N SER A 316 -16.34 2.56 16.58
CA SER A 316 -16.24 2.15 17.98
C SER A 316 -15.44 0.85 18.07
N LEU A 317 -14.59 0.75 19.10
CA LEU A 317 -13.92 -0.50 19.46
C LEU A 317 -14.87 -1.48 20.15
N ASP A 318 -15.97 -0.98 20.71
CA ASP A 318 -16.99 -1.79 21.37
C ASP A 318 -17.99 -2.41 20.38
N SER A 319 -17.98 -1.97 19.12
CA SER A 319 -18.83 -2.49 18.06
C SER A 319 -18.15 -3.64 17.32
N HIS A 320 -18.63 -4.85 17.61
CA HIS A 320 -18.05 -6.10 17.11
C HIS A 320 -18.85 -6.66 15.93
N PHE A 321 -18.16 -6.99 14.84
CA PHE A 321 -18.75 -7.53 13.62
C PHE A 321 -18.12 -8.87 13.25
N THR A 322 -18.91 -9.76 12.65
CA THR A 322 -18.45 -11.08 12.18
C THR A 322 -17.57 -11.02 10.92
N SER A 323 -17.45 -9.84 10.29
CA SER A 323 -16.58 -9.64 9.12
C SER A 323 -15.96 -8.24 9.11
N LYS A 324 -14.72 -8.14 8.60
CA LYS A 324 -14.01 -6.86 8.41
C LYS A 324 -14.81 -5.88 7.55
N LYS A 325 -15.47 -6.38 6.50
CA LYS A 325 -16.28 -5.54 5.60
C LYS A 325 -17.44 -4.87 6.34
N ALA A 326 -18.13 -5.59 7.21
CA ALA A 326 -19.21 -5.02 8.01
C ALA A 326 -18.68 -3.97 9.01
N ALA A 327 -17.54 -4.24 9.66
CA ALA A 327 -16.89 -3.27 10.54
C ALA A 327 -16.47 -1.99 9.80
N HIS A 328 -15.90 -2.12 8.61
CA HIS A 328 -15.54 -0.98 7.75
C HIS A 328 -16.76 -0.14 7.37
N GLN A 329 -17.85 -0.81 7.00
CA GLN A 329 -19.06 -0.14 6.58
C GLN A 329 -19.70 0.64 7.73
N GLU A 330 -19.65 0.13 8.96
CA GLU A 330 -20.13 0.84 10.15
C GLU A 330 -19.24 2.03 10.53
N ALA A 331 -17.92 1.83 10.55
CA ALA A 331 -16.98 2.94 10.82
C ALA A 331 -17.17 4.08 9.80
N ALA A 332 -17.35 3.72 8.52
CA ALA A 332 -17.67 4.68 7.47
C ALA A 332 -19.04 5.33 7.67
N ARG A 333 -20.07 4.59 8.13
CA ARG A 333 -21.39 5.14 8.45
C ARG A 333 -21.29 6.25 9.49
N HIS A 334 -20.56 6.02 10.58
CA HIS A 334 -20.34 7.02 11.63
C HIS A 334 -19.66 8.29 11.10
N ALA A 335 -18.66 8.14 10.22
CA ALA A 335 -18.00 9.28 9.59
C ALA A 335 -18.96 10.07 8.67
N VAL A 336 -19.74 9.38 7.84
CA VAL A 336 -20.71 10.01 6.94
C VAL A 336 -21.80 10.76 7.73
N GLU A 337 -22.33 10.16 8.80
CA GLU A 337 -23.32 10.79 9.68
C GLU A 337 -22.78 12.04 10.36
N HIS A 338 -21.53 12.01 10.80
CA HIS A 338 -20.87 13.18 11.36
C HIS A 338 -20.74 14.31 10.34
N PHE A 339 -20.27 14.05 9.12
CA PHE A 339 -20.18 15.08 8.08
C PHE A 339 -21.55 15.61 7.62
N LYS A 340 -22.59 14.76 7.65
CA LYS A 340 -23.98 15.17 7.44
C LYS A 340 -24.46 16.10 8.56
N ALA A 341 -24.16 15.79 9.82
CA ALA A 341 -24.53 16.61 10.97
C ALA A 341 -23.84 17.98 10.96
N ILE A 342 -22.59 18.07 10.51
CA ILE A 342 -21.87 19.35 10.35
C ILE A 342 -22.38 20.17 9.15
N GLY A 343 -23.15 19.56 8.23
CA GLY A 343 -23.64 20.23 7.02
C GLY A 343 -22.57 20.36 5.92
N THR A 344 -21.42 19.71 6.09
CA THR A 344 -20.37 19.61 5.05
C THR A 344 -20.71 18.58 3.96
N TRP A 345 -21.66 17.68 4.22
CA TRP A 345 -22.04 16.65 3.26
C TRP A 345 -22.84 17.22 2.08
N PRO A 346 -22.52 16.88 0.81
CA PRO A 346 -23.24 17.41 -0.34
C PRO A 346 -24.71 16.98 -0.32
N THR A 347 -25.63 17.95 -0.29
CA THR A 347 -27.09 17.70 -0.31
C THR A 347 -27.61 17.14 -1.64
N ASP A 348 -26.82 17.25 -2.72
CA ASP A 348 -27.14 16.70 -4.05
C ASP A 348 -26.73 15.22 -4.23
N SER A 349 -26.24 14.55 -3.17
CA SER A 349 -25.83 13.14 -3.25
C SER A 349 -27.05 12.21 -3.17
N LEU A 350 -27.46 11.66 -4.31
CA LEU A 350 -28.49 10.62 -4.39
C LEU A 350 -28.06 9.40 -3.57
N ASP A 351 -28.99 8.90 -2.75
CA ASP A 351 -28.81 7.84 -1.73
C ASP A 351 -28.26 6.50 -2.27
N ALA A 352 -28.19 6.32 -3.60
CA ALA A 352 -27.86 5.05 -4.24
C ALA A 352 -26.74 5.08 -5.30
N GLY A 353 -26.00 6.19 -5.48
CA GLY A 353 -24.79 6.11 -6.31
C GLY A 353 -24.27 7.42 -6.90
N GLY A 354 -23.04 7.75 -6.53
CA GLY A 354 -22.18 8.69 -7.25
C GLY A 354 -22.42 10.16 -6.89
N ILE A 355 -21.60 10.72 -6.02
CA ILE A 355 -21.40 12.16 -5.84
C ILE A 355 -20.81 12.73 -7.14
N LYS A 356 -21.69 13.18 -8.04
CA LYS A 356 -21.29 13.86 -9.27
C LYS A 356 -20.55 15.17 -8.93
N LYS A 357 -19.28 15.24 -9.36
CA LYS A 357 -18.42 16.42 -9.28
C LYS A 357 -19.18 17.68 -9.76
N ARG A 358 -19.40 18.65 -8.88
CA ARG A 358 -19.95 19.96 -9.28
C ARG A 358 -19.02 20.63 -10.28
N LYS A 359 -19.53 20.93 -11.48
CA LYS A 359 -18.86 21.72 -12.51
C LYS A 359 -18.90 23.19 -12.06
N LYS A 360 -17.75 23.73 -11.67
CA LYS A 360 -17.60 25.14 -11.24
C LYS A 360 -17.97 26.07 -12.40
N GLY A 361 -19.05 26.83 -12.25
CA GLY A 361 -19.43 27.92 -13.17
C GLY A 361 -18.43 29.08 -13.06
N ALA A 362 -18.15 29.71 -14.20
CA ALA A 362 -17.11 30.72 -14.36
C ALA A 362 -17.61 32.14 -14.06
N ALA A 363 -16.81 32.89 -13.30
CA ALA A 363 -16.63 34.36 -13.24
C ALA A 363 -15.73 34.65 -12.02
N THR A 364 -14.72 35.52 -11.97
CA THR A 364 -13.91 36.33 -12.90
C THR A 364 -12.64 36.69 -12.08
N GLU A 365 -11.48 36.67 -12.72
CA GLU A 365 -10.18 37.32 -12.38
C GLU A 365 -9.63 37.34 -10.93
N ALA A 366 -8.49 36.68 -10.70
CA ALA A 366 -7.22 37.32 -10.30
C ALA A 366 -6.11 36.28 -9.99
N LEU A 367 -4.97 36.48 -10.67
CA LEU A 367 -3.57 36.26 -10.30
C LEU A 367 -3.10 34.92 -9.67
N THR A 368 -2.20 34.32 -10.44
CA THR A 368 -1.33 33.18 -10.17
C THR A 368 -0.46 33.33 -8.92
N SER A 369 -0.53 32.35 -8.02
CA SER A 369 0.61 31.91 -7.21
C SER A 369 0.46 30.42 -6.92
N ALA A 370 1.40 29.64 -7.46
CA ALA A 370 1.47 28.20 -7.24
C ALA A 370 1.99 27.92 -5.82
N SER A 371 1.08 27.79 -4.86
CA SER A 371 1.38 27.20 -3.55
C SER A 371 1.22 25.68 -3.66
N THR A 372 2.32 24.97 -3.85
CA THR A 372 2.40 23.53 -3.72
C THR A 372 2.21 23.17 -2.24
N THR A 373 0.98 22.91 -1.82
CA THR A 373 0.72 22.34 -0.49
C THR A 373 1.22 20.89 -0.49
N PRO A 374 2.23 20.53 0.32
CA PRO A 374 2.72 19.16 0.37
C PRO A 374 1.67 18.25 1.01
N SER A 375 1.21 17.23 0.28
CA SER A 375 0.33 16.19 0.82
C SER A 375 1.06 15.38 1.90
N LEU A 376 0.52 15.34 3.12
CA LEU A 376 1.09 14.67 4.31
C LEU A 376 1.08 13.13 4.26
N SER A 377 0.72 12.49 3.13
CA SER A 377 0.59 11.04 3.01
C SER A 377 1.92 10.27 2.83
N GLY A 378 3.05 10.80 3.31
CA GLY A 378 4.37 10.19 3.23
C GLY A 378 4.79 9.50 4.53
N SER A 379 5.83 8.67 4.50
CA SER A 379 6.42 8.10 5.72
C SER A 379 6.96 9.21 6.65
N TYR A 380 7.09 8.97 7.95
CA TYR A 380 7.53 10.00 8.90
C TYR A 380 8.85 10.68 8.49
N PRO A 381 9.89 9.97 8.02
CA PRO A 381 11.12 10.60 7.52
C PRO A 381 10.90 11.54 6.33
N GLN A 382 9.95 11.24 5.45
CA GLN A 382 9.61 12.10 4.32
C GLN A 382 8.92 13.38 4.79
N GLN A 383 8.00 13.27 5.75
CA GLN A 383 7.33 14.42 6.34
C GLN A 383 8.32 15.35 7.05
N VAL A 384 9.27 14.80 7.80
CA VAL A 384 10.37 15.56 8.43
C VAL A 384 11.17 16.31 7.37
N GLN A 385 11.53 15.66 6.27
CA GLN A 385 12.28 16.30 5.18
C GLN A 385 11.49 17.45 4.52
N SER A 386 10.19 17.26 4.25
CA SER A 386 9.33 18.32 3.69
C SER A 386 9.16 19.50 4.64
N LEU A 387 9.00 19.24 5.94
CA LEU A 387 8.83 20.28 6.94
C LEU A 387 10.14 21.03 7.21
N ALA A 388 11.28 20.32 7.23
CA ALA A 388 12.61 20.93 7.33
C ALA A 388 12.87 21.91 6.17
N HIS A 389 12.54 21.52 4.93
CA HIS A 389 12.65 22.42 3.78
C HIS A 389 11.74 23.66 3.91
N THR A 390 10.55 23.50 4.48
CA THR A 390 9.62 24.63 4.71
C THR A 390 10.16 25.61 5.75
N LEU A 391 10.91 25.10 6.74
CA LEU A 391 11.57 25.88 7.78
C LEU A 391 12.97 26.36 7.37
N SER A 392 13.38 26.18 6.10
CA SER A 392 14.73 26.48 5.62
C SER A 392 15.85 25.81 6.42
N LEU A 393 15.56 24.65 7.03
CA LEU A 393 16.56 23.82 7.70
C LEU A 393 17.27 22.93 6.67
N GLY A 394 18.50 22.50 7.00
CA GLY A 394 19.25 21.55 6.18
C GLY A 394 18.55 20.20 6.01
N THR A 395 19.09 19.34 5.15
CA THR A 395 18.57 17.97 5.00
C THR A 395 18.79 17.18 6.30
N PRO A 396 17.76 16.47 6.84
CA PRO A 396 17.91 15.67 8.05
C PRO A 396 18.89 14.49 7.86
N GLU A 397 19.88 14.39 8.73
CA GLU A 397 20.87 13.32 8.81
C GLU A 397 20.52 12.38 9.98
N TRP A 398 20.34 11.09 9.70
CA TRP A 398 19.98 10.08 10.71
C TRP A 398 21.23 9.32 11.14
N ARG A 399 21.72 9.55 12.35
CA ARG A 399 22.92 8.88 12.88
C ARG A 399 22.51 7.71 13.77
N PHE A 400 22.98 6.52 13.41
CA PHE A 400 22.74 5.29 14.16
C PHE A 400 23.96 4.93 14.98
N SER A 401 23.77 4.75 16.29
CA SER A 401 24.75 4.20 17.20
C SER A 401 24.36 2.74 17.52
N PRO A 402 25.22 1.75 17.23
CA PRO A 402 24.95 0.36 17.59
C PRO A 402 24.94 0.21 19.12
N ASN A 403 24.02 -0.60 19.65
CA ASN A 403 24.06 -0.97 21.07
C ASN A 403 25.20 -2.00 21.29
N PRO A 404 26.07 -1.83 22.31
CA PRO A 404 27.15 -2.78 22.60
C PRO A 404 26.65 -4.17 23.04
N LEU A 405 25.43 -4.28 23.56
CA LEU A 405 24.87 -5.53 24.08
C LEU A 405 24.19 -6.38 23.01
N ASP A 406 23.62 -5.76 21.98
CA ASP A 406 22.90 -6.46 20.92
C ASP A 406 22.97 -5.70 19.58
N ARG A 407 23.35 -6.43 18.51
CA ARG A 407 23.52 -5.88 17.15
C ARG A 407 22.20 -5.48 16.50
N ASP A 408 21.07 -6.04 16.95
CA ASP A 408 19.75 -5.77 16.37
C ASP A 408 19.03 -4.57 17.00
N PHE A 409 19.56 -4.05 18.11
CA PHE A 409 19.07 -2.84 18.75
C PHE A 409 19.88 -1.62 18.32
N HIS A 410 19.15 -0.57 17.92
CA HIS A 410 19.76 0.66 17.45
C HIS A 410 19.30 1.86 18.28
N THR A 411 20.27 2.71 18.60
CA THR A 411 20.01 4.09 19.04
C THR A 411 20.13 4.99 17.83
N VAL A 412 19.18 5.90 17.63
CA VAL A 412 19.18 6.83 16.48
C VAL A 412 18.76 8.22 16.92
N ALA A 413 19.42 9.23 16.34
CA ALA A 413 19.08 10.64 16.51
C ALA A 413 19.13 11.37 15.16
N CYS A 414 18.29 12.40 15.01
CA CYS A 414 18.27 13.26 13.84
C CYS A 414 19.15 14.50 14.05
N TYR A 415 19.91 14.89 13.02
CA TYR A 415 20.75 16.09 13.00
C TYR A 415 20.43 16.93 11.76
N PHE A 416 20.46 18.26 11.90
CA PHE A 416 20.30 19.18 10.76
C PHE A 416 21.63 19.88 10.48
N ALA A 417 22.20 19.63 9.29
CA ALA A 417 23.42 20.31 8.86
C ALA A 417 23.19 21.82 8.73
N GLY A 418 23.99 22.61 9.44
CA GLY A 418 23.82 24.07 9.48
C GLY A 418 22.55 24.53 10.19
N GLY A 419 21.93 23.69 11.03
CA GLY A 419 20.67 23.99 11.71
C GLY A 419 20.73 25.04 12.82
N GLY A 420 21.89 25.66 13.08
CA GLY A 420 22.05 26.64 14.16
C GLY A 420 21.64 26.07 15.51
N GLN A 421 20.61 26.66 16.12
CA GLN A 421 20.00 26.21 17.38
C GLN A 421 19.36 24.82 17.29
N HIS A 422 19.12 24.31 16.07
CA HIS A 422 18.57 22.99 15.77
C HIS A 422 19.65 21.95 15.38
N ALA A 423 20.93 22.23 15.63
CA ALA A 423 22.02 21.33 15.24
C ALA A 423 22.14 20.07 16.11
N GLY A 424 21.49 20.04 17.29
CA GLY A 424 21.61 18.96 18.27
C GLY A 424 20.89 17.66 17.88
N PRO A 425 21.09 16.58 18.66
CA PRO A 425 20.33 15.35 18.50
C PRO A 425 18.86 15.62 18.80
N ILE A 426 18.03 15.60 17.76
CA ILE A 426 16.58 15.77 17.88
C ILE A 426 15.93 14.38 17.79
N GLY A 427 14.98 14.14 18.69
CA GLY A 427 14.18 12.93 18.69
C GLY A 427 15.00 11.66 18.91
N GLU A 428 16.00 11.69 19.79
CA GLU A 428 16.81 10.51 20.10
C GLU A 428 15.94 9.37 20.64
N VAL A 429 16.06 8.19 20.01
CA VAL A 429 15.41 6.96 20.48
C VAL A 429 16.46 5.91 20.71
N ARG A 430 16.46 5.30 21.89
CA ARG A 430 17.41 4.25 22.30
C ARG A 430 16.75 2.88 22.25
N ASN A 431 17.55 1.84 22.01
CA ASN A 431 17.13 0.43 22.13
C ASN A 431 15.89 0.07 21.31
N VAL A 432 15.85 0.47 20.04
CA VAL A 432 14.78 0.03 19.12
C VAL A 432 15.27 -1.13 18.25
N PHE A 433 14.51 -2.22 18.28
CA PHE A 433 14.77 -3.38 17.43
C PHE A 433 14.58 -3.04 15.94
N GLY A 434 15.67 -3.17 15.17
CA GLY A 434 15.70 -2.97 13.72
C GLY A 434 15.81 -1.51 13.25
N LYS A 435 16.76 -1.26 12.33
CA LYS A 435 17.11 0.10 11.82
C LYS A 435 15.91 0.87 11.26
N LYS A 436 14.98 0.18 10.57
CA LYS A 436 13.81 0.82 9.95
C LYS A 436 12.86 1.36 11.00
N LYS A 437 12.54 0.56 12.03
CA LYS A 437 11.63 0.95 13.10
C LYS A 437 12.25 2.06 13.96
N ALA A 438 13.54 1.94 14.27
CA ALA A 438 14.30 2.97 14.96
C ALA A 438 14.21 4.32 14.23
N LYS A 439 14.45 4.33 12.91
CA LYS A 439 14.36 5.54 12.08
C LYS A 439 12.95 6.13 12.05
N GLU A 440 11.93 5.30 11.96
CA GLU A 440 10.54 5.75 11.89
C GLU A 440 10.11 6.42 13.21
N GLU A 441 10.46 5.84 14.36
CA GLU A 441 10.19 6.44 15.68
C GLU A 441 10.96 7.73 15.92
N CYS A 442 12.25 7.76 15.56
CA CYS A 442 13.06 8.98 15.63
C CYS A 442 12.49 10.09 14.74
N ALA A 443 12.00 9.73 13.55
CA ALA A 443 11.35 10.67 12.65
C ALA A 443 10.02 11.18 13.20
N ARG A 444 9.25 10.35 13.92
CA ARG A 444 8.02 10.77 14.59
C ARG A 444 8.29 11.84 15.65
N LEU A 445 9.26 11.61 16.53
CA LEU A 445 9.66 12.61 17.55
C LEU A 445 10.23 13.89 16.93
N THR A 446 11.03 13.76 15.87
CA THR A 446 11.58 14.90 15.14
C THR A 446 10.48 15.72 14.46
N LEU A 447 9.45 15.06 13.92
CA LEU A 447 8.32 15.73 13.28
C LEU A 447 7.55 16.59 14.28
N ASP A 448 7.30 16.07 15.48
CA ASP A 448 6.61 16.81 16.54
C ASP A 448 7.42 18.04 16.98
N TYR A 449 8.75 17.91 17.06
CA TYR A 449 9.64 19.06 17.26
C TYR A 449 9.56 20.12 16.17
N LEU A 450 9.62 19.72 14.90
CA LEU A 450 9.54 20.69 13.80
C LEU A 450 8.16 21.38 13.73
N LYS A 451 7.08 20.71 14.15
CA LYS A 451 5.75 21.34 14.26
C LYS A 451 5.72 22.43 15.33
N GLU A 452 6.36 22.21 16.48
CA GLU A 452 6.50 23.21 17.54
C GLU A 452 7.33 24.41 17.06
N VAL A 453 8.46 24.17 16.40
CA VAL A 453 9.30 25.24 15.81
C VAL A 453 8.49 26.06 14.79
N ARG A 454 7.72 25.39 13.93
CA ARG A 454 6.84 26.07 12.97
C ARG A 454 5.79 26.93 13.69
N ALA A 455 5.15 26.40 14.73
CA ALA A 455 4.14 27.12 15.49
C ALA A 455 4.74 28.35 16.21
N ALA A 456 5.94 28.21 16.77
CA ALA A 456 6.66 29.32 17.41
C ALA A 456 7.00 30.43 16.40
N ARG A 457 7.51 30.08 15.21
CA ARG A 457 7.76 31.04 14.13
C ARG A 457 6.49 31.76 13.67
N THR A 458 5.39 31.02 13.51
CA THR A 458 4.10 31.61 13.12
C THR A 458 3.59 32.57 14.19
N ARG A 459 3.62 32.16 15.47
CA ARG A 459 3.18 33.01 16.58
C ARG A 459 4.00 34.30 16.69
N PHE A 460 5.32 34.20 16.59
CA PHE A 460 6.18 35.38 16.61
C PHE A 460 5.93 36.30 15.40
N ALA A 461 5.74 35.73 14.21
CA ALA A 461 5.40 36.51 13.03
C ALA A 461 4.06 37.24 13.18
N GLU A 462 3.05 36.59 13.79
CA GLU A 462 1.76 37.23 14.11
C GLU A 462 1.91 38.34 15.14
N GLU A 463 2.73 38.16 16.17
CA GLU A 463 3.00 39.17 17.19
C GLU A 463 3.71 40.41 16.61
N ILE A 464 4.76 40.22 15.82
CA ILE A 464 5.42 41.33 15.09
C ILE A 464 4.43 42.05 14.17
N LEU A 465 3.60 41.30 13.43
CA LEU A 465 2.65 41.91 12.51
C LEU A 465 1.59 42.73 13.25
N ARG A 466 1.23 42.31 14.48
CA ARG A 466 0.31 43.04 15.35
C ARG A 466 0.91 44.35 15.85
N ASP A 467 2.19 44.33 16.24
CA ASP A 467 2.85 45.48 16.86
C ASP A 467 3.36 46.52 15.83
N VAL A 468 3.54 46.12 14.56
CA VAL A 468 4.02 47.01 13.47
C VAL A 468 2.90 47.83 12.80
N GLY A 469 1.62 47.61 13.14
CA GLY A 469 0.54 48.55 12.84
C GLY A 469 0.37 48.95 11.35
N GLY A 470 -0.46 48.19 10.62
CA GLY A 470 -1.33 48.81 9.61
C GLY A 470 -0.84 48.92 8.15
N SER A 471 -0.18 47.91 7.58
CA SER A 471 -0.19 47.73 6.13
C SER A 471 -0.23 46.24 5.76
N GLY A 472 -1.45 45.72 5.61
CA GLY A 472 -1.70 44.30 5.38
C GLY A 472 -1.34 43.86 3.96
N GLN A 473 -0.10 43.39 3.74
CA GLN A 473 0.20 42.56 2.57
C GLN A 473 1.55 41.79 2.58
N VAL A 474 2.03 41.19 3.69
CA VAL A 474 3.29 40.40 3.61
C VAL A 474 3.40 39.23 4.61
N VAL A 475 2.48 38.27 4.61
CA VAL A 475 2.53 37.14 5.59
C VAL A 475 3.39 35.95 5.10
N SER A 476 3.70 35.82 3.80
CA SER A 476 4.39 34.63 3.27
C SER A 476 5.93 34.68 3.30
N ALA A 477 6.55 35.85 3.46
CA ALA A 477 8.00 36.01 3.34
C ALA A 477 8.78 35.80 4.65
N ALA A 478 8.11 35.76 5.82
CA ALA A 478 8.78 35.75 7.12
C ALA A 478 9.17 34.34 7.65
N VAL A 479 8.72 33.26 7.01
CA VAL A 479 8.91 31.88 7.53
C VAL A 479 10.37 31.38 7.39
N GLY A 480 11.20 32.04 6.57
CA GLY A 480 12.53 31.57 6.20
C GLY A 480 13.73 32.19 6.94
N ARG A 481 13.54 33.11 7.89
CA ARG A 481 14.64 33.78 8.60
C ARG A 481 14.64 33.37 10.08
N GLU A 482 15.81 33.09 10.64
CA GLU A 482 15.99 32.70 12.04
C GLU A 482 15.53 33.83 12.97
N VAL A 483 14.71 33.50 13.96
CA VAL A 483 14.04 34.46 14.84
C VAL A 483 14.39 34.21 16.32
N GLU A 484 14.53 35.29 17.10
CA GLU A 484 14.91 35.28 18.52
C GLU A 484 14.01 34.42 19.44
N GLY A 485 12.73 34.24 19.10
CA GLY A 485 11.80 33.36 19.83
C GLY A 485 12.05 31.85 19.68
N GLU A 486 12.95 31.42 18.79
CA GLU A 486 13.27 30.00 18.58
C GLU A 486 14.08 29.39 19.73
N LYS A 487 14.79 30.24 20.50
CA LYS A 487 15.67 29.82 21.59
C LYS A 487 14.92 29.18 22.77
N GLU A 488 13.73 29.69 23.07
CA GLU A 488 12.91 29.23 24.19
C GLU A 488 12.40 27.80 23.98
N VAL A 489 11.99 27.44 22.76
CA VAL A 489 11.52 26.09 22.41
C VAL A 489 12.65 25.06 22.47
N VAL A 490 13.85 25.46 22.04
CA VAL A 490 15.06 24.62 22.09
C VAL A 490 15.45 24.32 23.54
N GLU A 491 15.50 25.35 24.40
CA GLU A 491 15.86 25.20 25.81
C GLU A 491 14.82 24.40 26.61
N ALA A 492 13.52 24.59 26.36
CA ALA A 492 12.44 23.89 27.06
C ALA A 492 12.48 22.36 26.86
N ARG A 493 13.00 21.88 25.72
CA ARG A 493 13.07 20.45 25.41
C ARG A 493 14.41 19.81 25.80
N ILE A 494 15.51 20.54 25.63
CA ILE A 494 16.84 20.06 26.02
C ILE A 494 16.95 19.98 27.56
N GLY A 495 16.30 20.88 28.29
CA GLY A 495 16.34 20.90 29.76
C GLY A 495 15.56 19.78 30.47
N LYS A 496 14.72 19.01 29.76
CA LYS A 496 13.83 18.00 30.37
C LYS A 496 14.37 16.56 30.35
N GLY A 497 15.59 16.35 29.82
CA GLY A 497 16.20 15.01 29.65
C GLY A 497 17.50 14.78 30.43
N GLY A 498 17.86 15.66 31.37
CA GLY A 498 19.01 15.45 32.25
C GLY A 498 18.67 14.45 33.36
N VAL A 499 19.16 13.22 33.21
CA VAL A 499 19.20 12.21 34.27
C VAL A 499 20.04 12.74 35.42
N SER A 500 19.41 13.04 36.56
CA SER A 500 20.09 13.08 37.85
C SER A 500 20.32 11.65 38.31
N ASP A 501 21.58 11.38 38.62
CA ASP A 501 22.10 10.18 39.27
C ASP A 501 21.56 10.18 40.72
N GLU A 502 20.45 9.48 40.96
CA GLU A 502 19.98 9.17 42.31
C GLU A 502 19.72 7.67 42.40
N GLU A 503 20.61 7.03 43.15
CA GLU A 503 20.50 5.67 43.67
C GLU A 503 19.10 5.44 44.26
N MET A 504 18.41 4.42 43.77
CA MET A 504 17.27 3.87 44.49
C MET A 504 17.32 2.35 44.41
N ASP A 505 17.98 1.78 45.42
CA ASP A 505 17.82 0.41 45.86
C ASP A 505 16.34 0.17 46.19
N VAL A 506 15.71 -0.76 45.48
CA VAL A 506 14.50 -1.44 45.96
C VAL A 506 14.64 -2.92 45.65
N ASP A 507 15.16 -3.63 46.65
CA ASP A 507 14.94 -5.05 46.85
C ASP A 507 13.45 -5.31 47.08
N VAL A 508 12.80 -6.07 46.21
CA VAL A 508 11.68 -6.94 46.56
C VAL A 508 11.78 -8.20 45.71
N ASP A 509 12.33 -9.23 46.33
CA ASP A 509 12.25 -10.64 45.98
C ASP A 509 10.80 -11.18 46.07
N ASP A 510 10.67 -12.40 45.55
CA ASP A 510 9.63 -13.39 45.77
C ASP A 510 8.31 -13.16 44.99
N ASP A 511 7.76 -14.13 44.26
CA ASP A 511 8.08 -15.54 44.10
C ASP A 511 7.06 -16.11 43.08
N VAL A 512 7.15 -17.43 42.82
CA VAL A 512 6.08 -18.33 42.34
C VAL A 512 5.52 -18.09 40.91
N GLU A 513 5.42 -19.05 39.98
CA GLU A 513 5.72 -20.48 39.92
C GLU A 513 5.37 -20.94 38.49
N PHE A 514 6.13 -21.92 38.01
CA PHE A 514 5.72 -23.07 37.18
C PHE A 514 5.04 -22.84 35.81
N GLU A 515 5.71 -23.24 34.72
CA GLU A 515 5.63 -24.59 34.13
C GLU A 515 4.21 -24.97 33.70
N ASP A 516 3.97 -25.00 32.38
CA ASP A 516 3.83 -26.31 31.76
C ASP A 516 3.89 -26.26 30.23
N ALA A 517 4.69 -27.18 29.71
CA ALA A 517 4.60 -27.64 28.34
C ALA A 517 3.29 -28.44 28.19
N VAL A 518 2.54 -28.18 27.12
CA VAL A 518 1.59 -29.19 26.62
C VAL A 518 1.59 -29.25 25.11
N GLU A 519 1.79 -30.49 24.69
CA GLU A 519 1.78 -31.07 23.37
C GLU A 519 0.49 -30.83 22.58
N SER A 520 0.68 -30.98 21.27
CA SER A 520 -0.22 -31.48 20.23
C SER A 520 -1.48 -32.26 20.63
N LEU A 521 -2.46 -32.15 19.71
CA LEU A 521 -3.35 -33.17 19.14
C LEU A 521 -4.85 -32.84 19.21
N ASP A 522 -5.43 -32.90 18.00
CA ASP A 522 -6.72 -33.49 17.65
C ASP A 522 -7.76 -33.70 18.77
N THR A 523 -8.92 -33.09 18.57
CA THR A 523 -10.23 -33.77 18.62
C THR A 523 -11.20 -32.87 17.85
N ALA A 524 -11.71 -33.25 16.68
CA ALA A 524 -12.77 -34.24 16.48
C ALA A 524 -14.06 -33.89 17.22
N GLY A 525 -15.10 -33.58 16.43
CA GLY A 525 -16.48 -33.93 16.77
C GLY A 525 -17.36 -32.79 17.23
N THR A 526 -18.16 -32.24 16.32
CA THR A 526 -19.56 -32.68 16.28
C THR A 526 -20.14 -32.57 14.87
#